data_AF-A0A3L7XDT6-F1
#
_entry.id   AF-A0A3L7XDT6-F1
#
_cell.length_a   1.000
_cell.length_b   1.000
_cell.length_c   1.000
_cell.angle_alpha   90.00
_cell.angle_beta   90.00
_cell.angle_gamma   90.00
#
_symmetry.space_group_name_H-M   'P 1'
#
loop_
_entity.id
_entity.type
_entity.pdbx_description
1 polymer ?
#
loop_
_entity_poly.entity_id
_entity_poly.type
_entity_poly.pdbx_seq_one_letter_code
_entity_poly.pdbx_strand_id
1 'polypeptide(L)' 'MRSGPGADFAPLAYLMRSECMKLIGRNAVASWVQVTETTKAEADGGWVALAGLKVDGDAGQLPEVQADSVP' A
#
# COMPACT_ATOMS: atom_id res chain seq x y z
N MET A 1 1.88 7.45 -0.89
CA MET A 1 2.31 6.28 -0.12
C MET A 1 2.47 6.65 1.34
N ARG A 2 2.05 5.79 2.27
CA ARG A 2 2.03 6.09 3.71
C ARG A 2 2.62 4.97 4.53
N SER A 3 3.00 5.27 5.77
CA SER A 3 3.54 4.28 6.71
C SER A 3 2.51 3.26 7.21
N GLY A 4 1.22 3.50 6.99
CA GLY A 4 0.15 2.58 7.36
C GLY A 4 -1.15 2.79 6.54
N PRO A 5 -2.13 1.91 6.73
CA PRO A 5 -3.38 1.83 5.96
C PRO A 5 -4.40 2.88 6.42
N GLY A 6 -4.11 4.15 6.18
CA GLY A 6 -5.01 5.23 6.51
C GLY A 6 -4.47 6.60 6.11
N ALA A 7 -5.36 7.57 5.97
CA ALA A 7 -4.99 8.95 5.64
C ALA A 7 -4.26 9.67 6.79
N ASP A 8 -4.33 9.15 8.01
CA ASP A 8 -3.70 9.72 9.20
C ASP A 8 -2.23 9.28 9.37
N PHE A 9 -1.79 8.22 8.68
CA PHE A 9 -0.41 7.73 8.75
C PHE A 9 0.55 8.64 7.98
N ALA A 10 1.78 8.81 8.47
CA ALA A 10 2.77 9.70 7.85
C ALA A 10 3.01 9.35 6.35
N PRO A 11 3.09 10.35 5.46
CA PRO A 11 3.46 10.11 4.06
C PRO A 11 4.93 9.69 3.97
N LEU A 12 5.19 8.57 3.30
CA LEU A 12 6.55 8.09 3.02
C LEU A 12 7.07 8.63 1.70
N ALA A 13 6.25 8.55 0.66
CA ALA A 13 6.62 8.95 -0.68
C ALA A 13 5.40 9.32 -1.55
N TYR A 14 5.66 10.09 -2.59
CA TYR A 14 4.76 10.27 -3.72
C TYR A 14 5.05 9.22 -4.79
N LEU A 15 3.98 8.59 -5.29
CA LEU A 15 4.01 7.69 -6.43
C LEU A 15 3.78 8.48 -7.71
N MET A 16 4.52 8.17 -8.76
CA MET A 16 4.27 8.76 -10.07
C MET A 16 3.23 7.96 -10.84
N ARG A 17 2.55 8.62 -11.78
CA ARG A 17 1.59 7.96 -12.66
C ARG A 17 2.34 6.91 -13.50
N SER A 18 1.72 5.75 -13.71
CA SER A 18 2.31 4.62 -14.43
C SER A 18 3.47 3.92 -13.73
N GLU A 19 3.73 4.23 -12.46
CA GLU A 19 4.66 3.46 -11.64
C GLU A 19 4.04 2.10 -11.29
N CYS A 20 4.71 1.03 -11.67
CA CYS A 20 4.31 -0.33 -11.32
C CYS A 20 4.94 -0.73 -9.99
N MET A 21 4.16 -1.41 -9.16
CA MET A 21 4.58 -1.93 -7.86
C MET A 21 3.87 -3.25 -7.60
N LYS A 22 4.45 -4.08 -6.75
CA LYS A 22 3.87 -5.37 -6.41
C LYS A 22 3.02 -5.26 -5.15
N LEU A 23 1.80 -5.73 -5.24
CA LEU A 23 0.87 -5.81 -4.10
C LEU A 23 1.17 -7.07 -3.30
N ILE A 24 1.39 -6.93 -1.99
CA ILE A 24 1.79 -8.06 -1.11
C ILE A 24 0.83 -8.29 0.06
N GLY A 25 -0.05 -7.34 0.36
CA GLY A 25 -0.98 -7.45 1.46
C GLY A 25 -2.10 -6.41 1.39
N ARG A 26 -3.13 -6.59 2.20
CA ARG A 26 -4.26 -5.66 2.34
C ARG A 26 -4.62 -5.45 3.80
N ASN A 27 -5.31 -4.36 4.10
CA ASN A 27 -5.94 -4.21 5.41
C ASN A 27 -7.25 -5.02 5.50
N ALA A 28 -7.78 -5.17 6.71
CA ALA A 28 -9.00 -5.93 7.00
C ALA A 28 -10.18 -5.56 6.09
N VAL A 29 -10.38 -4.27 5.89
CA VAL A 29 -11.47 -3.70 5.08
C VAL A 29 -11.16 -3.60 3.58
N ALA A 30 -9.99 -4.09 3.14
CA ALA A 30 -9.52 -4.06 1.74
C ALA A 30 -9.54 -2.67 1.08
N SER A 31 -9.39 -1.59 1.84
CA SER A 31 -9.31 -0.22 1.32
C SER A 31 -7.88 0.27 1.08
N TRP A 32 -6.91 -0.36 1.75
CA TRP A 32 -5.50 -0.09 1.60
C TRP A 32 -4.73 -1.38 1.35
N VAL A 33 -3.67 -1.26 0.58
CA VAL A 33 -2.79 -2.36 0.18
C VAL A 33 -1.35 -2.00 0.48
N GLN A 34 -0.60 -3.00 0.94
CA GLN A 34 0.83 -2.90 1.15
C GLN A 34 1.54 -3.28 -0.16
N VAL A 35 2.57 -2.51 -0.50
CA VAL A 35 3.31 -2.69 -1.76
C VAL A 35 4.80 -2.87 -1.50
N THR A 36 5.46 -3.53 -2.45
CA THR A 36 6.91 -3.71 -2.50
C THR A 36 7.42 -3.53 -3.92
N GLU A 37 8.72 -3.68 -4.12
CA GLU A 37 9.40 -3.52 -5.41
C GLU A 37 9.15 -2.11 -5.98
N THR A 38 9.04 -1.12 -5.10
CA THR A 38 8.81 0.28 -5.50
C THR A 38 10.11 0.92 -5.97
N THR A 39 10.03 2.00 -6.74
CA THR A 39 11.22 2.70 -7.24
C THR A 39 11.99 3.44 -6.13
N LYS A 40 11.39 3.59 -4.94
CA LYS A 40 11.91 4.37 -3.82
C LYS A 40 12.10 3.47 -2.60
N ALA A 41 13.30 3.40 -2.06
CA ALA A 41 13.61 2.51 -0.94
C ALA A 41 12.76 2.84 0.31
N GLU A 42 12.50 4.11 0.59
CA GLU A 42 11.66 4.57 1.71
C GLU A 42 10.17 4.20 1.56
N ALA A 43 9.77 3.82 0.35
CA ALA A 43 8.44 3.35 0.03
C ALA A 43 8.35 1.82 0.03
N ASP A 44 9.44 1.07 0.12
CA ASP A 44 9.29 -0.38 0.16
C ASP A 44 8.57 -0.83 1.45
N GLY A 45 7.50 -1.61 1.31
CA GLY A 45 6.67 -2.06 2.43
C GLY A 45 5.65 -1.05 2.96
N GLY A 46 5.48 0.11 2.33
CA GLY A 46 4.43 1.05 2.74
C GLY A 46 3.06 0.76 2.13
N TRP A 47 2.13 1.67 2.41
CA TRP A 47 0.70 1.50 2.13
C TRP A 47 0.17 2.50 1.11
N VAL A 48 -0.74 2.02 0.26
CA VAL A 48 -1.40 2.79 -0.79
C VAL A 48 -2.89 2.52 -0.78
N ALA A 49 -3.70 3.55 -1.03
CA ALA A 49 -5.15 3.41 -1.12
C ALA A 49 -5.52 2.63 -2.39
N LEU A 50 -6.30 1.57 -2.24
CA LEU A 50 -6.70 0.69 -3.33
C LEU A 50 -7.51 1.43 -4.40
N ALA A 51 -8.33 2.40 -3.99
CA ALA A 51 -9.16 3.21 -4.88
C ALA A 51 -8.36 4.03 -5.91
N GLY A 52 -7.07 4.28 -5.67
CA GLY A 52 -6.19 5.03 -6.58
C GLY A 52 -5.36 4.14 -7.52
N LEU A 53 -5.53 2.82 -7.44
CA LEU A 53 -4.71 1.86 -8.17
C LEU A 53 -5.50 1.17 -9.28
N LYS A 54 -4.81 0.89 -10.38
CA LYS A 54 -5.23 -0.14 -11.32
C LYS A 54 -4.58 -1.44 -10.88
N VAL A 55 -5.39 -2.40 -10.42
CA VAL A 55 -4.92 -3.70 -9.96
C VAL A 55 -4.93 -4.67 -11.13
N ASP A 56 -3.81 -5.33 -11.35
CA ASP A 56 -3.74 -6.49 -12.22
C ASP A 56 -3.97 -7.75 -11.36
N GLY A 57 -5.16 -8.36 -11.48
CA GLY A 57 -5.59 -9.52 -10.69
C GLY A 57 -6.64 -9.17 -9.62
N ASP A 58 -6.71 -9.99 -8.56
CA ASP A 58 -7.68 -9.82 -7.46
C ASP A 58 -6.96 -9.42 -6.15
N ALA A 59 -7.08 -8.15 -5.77
CA ALA A 59 -6.55 -7.65 -4.50
C ALA A 59 -7.23 -8.26 -3.26
N GLY A 60 -8.45 -8.83 -3.40
CA GLY A 60 -9.16 -9.50 -2.31
C GLY A 60 -8.47 -10.78 -1.84
N GLN A 61 -7.68 -11.42 -2.72
CA GLN A 61 -6.90 -12.61 -2.41
C GLN A 61 -5.58 -12.31 -1.69
N LEU A 62 -5.21 -11.03 -1.55
CA LEU A 62 -4.02 -10.65 -0.81
C LEU A 62 -4.19 -11.00 0.67
N PRO A 63 -3.09 -11.42 1.35
CA PRO A 63 -3.14 -11.69 2.78
C PRO A 63 -3.48 -10.41 3.54
N GLU A 64 -4.25 -10.57 4.61
CA GLU A 64 -4.53 -9.48 5.53
C GLU A 64 -3.28 -9.20 6.37
N VAL A 65 -2.80 -7.95 6.33
CA VAL A 65 -1.68 -7.48 7.12
C VAL A 65 -2.22 -6.54 8.19
N GLN A 66 -1.98 -6.89 9.45
CA GLN A 66 -2.15 -5.96 10.56
C GLN A 66 -1.04 -4.93 10.46
N ALA A 67 -1.41 -3.70 10.09
CA ALA A 67 -0.52 -2.58 10.29
C ALA A 67 -0.61 -2.21 11.77
N ASP A 68 0.47 -2.46 12.50
CA ASP A 68 0.61 -1.95 13.85
C ASP A 68 0.43 -0.43 13.81
N SER A 69 -0.60 0.06 14.49
CA SER A 69 -0.79 1.48 14.70
C SER A 69 0.46 2.00 15.41
N VAL A 70 1.27 2.78 14.71
CA VAL A 70 2.37 3.53 15.36
C VAL A 70 1.71 4.40 16.45
N PRO A 71 2.08 4.23 17.73
CA PRO A 71 1.52 5.02 18.83
C PRO A 71 1.91 6.50 18.76
#